data_AF-A0A330L6Z7-F1
#
_entry.id   AF-A0A330L6Z7-F1
#
_cell.length_a   1.000
_cell.length_b   1.000
_cell.length_c   1.000
_cell.angle_alpha   90.00
_cell.angle_beta   90.00
_cell.angle_gamma   90.00
#
_symmetry.space_group_name_H-M   'P 1'
#
loop_
_entity.id
_entity.type
_entity.pdbx_description
1 polymer ?
#
loop_
_entity_poly.entity_id
_entity_poly.type
_entity_poly.pdbx_seq_one_letter_code
_entity_poly.pdbx_strand_id
1 'polypeptide(L)'
;MNDWGRYVLYFLLGGTIVSLSTYLGAQGRSFLAAFASTFPAITGATFILIYLNGGNDAIVSYAKNLLWFVPPWTVYVVSMIAGVPRFGFWPAMVGSLALYISCVGLVRLIIR
;
A
#
# COMPACT_ATOMS: atom_id res chain seq x y z
N MET A 1 -5.18 1.28 -25.74
CA MET A 1 -6.14 2.05 -24.93
C MET A 1 -5.67 3.49 -24.94
N ASN A 2 -6.50 4.45 -25.33
CA ASN A 2 -6.12 5.87 -25.33
C ASN A 2 -5.83 6.33 -23.88
N ASP A 3 -4.94 7.31 -23.68
CA ASP A 3 -4.46 7.71 -22.34
C ASP A 3 -5.59 8.09 -21.39
N TRP A 4 -6.63 8.74 -21.94
CA TRP A 4 -7.84 9.09 -21.21
C TRP A 4 -8.55 7.87 -20.59
N GLY A 5 -8.62 6.75 -21.34
CA GLY A 5 -9.20 5.50 -20.85
C GLY A 5 -8.38 4.86 -19.73
N ARG A 6 -7.04 5.01 -19.75
CA ARG A 6 -6.17 4.53 -18.66
C ARG A 6 -6.42 5.29 -17.37
N TYR A 7 -6.49 6.63 -17.44
CA TYR A 7 -6.73 7.43 -16.25
C TYR A 7 -8.12 7.21 -15.64
N VAL A 8 -9.16 7.06 -16.48
CA VAL A 8 -10.50 6.68 -16.00
C VAL A 8 -10.46 5.33 -15.29
N LEU A 9 -9.78 4.33 -15.86
CA LEU A 9 -9.66 3.02 -15.25
C LEU A 9 -8.91 3.06 -13.90
N TYR A 10 -7.81 3.83 -13.80
CA TYR A 10 -7.08 4.02 -12.55
C TYR A 10 -7.93 4.73 -11.49
N PHE A 11 -8.70 5.73 -11.89
CA PHE A 11 -9.63 6.42 -11.00
C PHE A 11 -10.71 5.47 -10.47
N LEU A 12 -11.34 4.68 -11.35
CA LEU A 12 -12.37 3.72 -10.94
C LEU A 12 -11.82 2.63 -10.03
N LEU A 13 -10.62 2.10 -10.31
CA LEU A 13 -9.97 1.11 -9.45
C LEU A 13 -9.67 1.70 -8.07
N GLY A 14 -9.02 2.87 -8.02
CA GLY A 14 -8.70 3.53 -6.76
C GLY A 14 -9.96 3.91 -5.96
N GLY A 15 -10.92 4.56 -6.62
CA GLY A 15 -12.20 4.97 -6.01
C GLY A 15 -13.00 3.78 -5.49
N THR A 16 -13.02 2.66 -6.22
CA THR A 16 -13.71 1.44 -5.79
C THR A 16 -13.04 0.80 -4.59
N ILE A 17 -11.71 0.69 -4.58
CA ILE A 17 -10.95 0.12 -3.45
C ILE A 17 -11.19 0.95 -2.18
N VAL A 18 -11.09 2.28 -2.26
CA VAL A 18 -11.32 3.18 -1.12
C VAL A 18 -12.77 3.14 -0.64
N SER A 19 -13.73 3.17 -1.57
CA SER A 19 -15.15 3.14 -1.22
C SER A 19 -15.54 1.82 -0.57
N LEU A 20 -15.11 0.69 -1.14
CA LEU A 20 -15.43 -0.64 -0.64
C LEU A 20 -14.80 -0.89 0.73
N SER A 21 -13.52 -0.55 0.91
CA SER A 21 -12.85 -0.68 2.20
C SER A 21 -13.51 0.17 3.29
N THR A 22 -13.85 1.42 2.97
CA THR A 22 -14.53 2.33 3.92
C THR A 22 -15.92 1.81 4.27
N TYR A 23 -16.71 1.38 3.27
CA TYR A 23 -18.04 0.81 3.48
C TYR A 23 -18.01 -0.46 4.36
N LEU A 24 -17.11 -1.39 4.05
CA LEU A 24 -16.94 -2.63 4.83
C LEU A 24 -16.43 -2.33 6.25
N GLY A 25 -15.54 -1.35 6.40
CA GLY A 25 -15.02 -0.91 7.70
C GLY A 25 -16.13 -0.30 8.55
N ALA A 26 -16.97 0.56 7.98
CA ALA A 26 -18.11 1.16 8.65
C ALA A 26 -19.16 0.14 9.11
N GLN A 27 -19.25 -1.03 8.45
CA GLN A 27 -20.12 -2.14 8.88
C GLN A 27 -19.48 -3.07 9.92
N GLY A 28 -18.29 -2.76 10.43
CA GLY A 28 -17.57 -3.63 11.36
C GLY A 28 -16.97 -4.88 10.71
N ARG A 29 -16.98 -4.98 9.37
CA ARG A 29 -16.37 -6.09 8.62
C ARG A 29 -14.88 -5.83 8.40
N SER A 30 -14.13 -5.63 9.47
CA SER A 30 -12.74 -5.14 9.46
C SER A 30 -11.79 -5.99 8.62
N PHE A 31 -11.95 -7.31 8.62
CA PHE A 31 -11.12 -8.21 7.79
C PHE A 31 -11.34 -7.97 6.29
N LEU A 32 -12.60 -7.86 5.85
CA LEU A 32 -12.92 -7.61 4.45
C LEU A 32 -12.52 -6.18 4.04
N ALA A 33 -12.63 -5.22 4.95
CA ALA A 33 -12.14 -3.85 4.73
C ALA A 33 -10.62 -3.82 4.52
N ALA A 34 -9.87 -4.55 5.35
CA ALA A 34 -8.42 -4.70 5.21
C ALA A 34 -8.06 -5.41 3.90
N PHE A 35 -8.73 -6.51 3.56
CA PHE A 35 -8.54 -7.21 2.28
C PHE A 35 -8.81 -6.31 1.07
N ALA A 36 -9.92 -5.57 1.08
CA ALA A 36 -10.25 -4.64 -0.01
C ALA A 36 -9.16 -3.56 -0.16
N SER A 37 -8.66 -3.02 0.95
CA SER A 37 -7.62 -1.98 0.97
C SER A 37 -6.25 -2.49 0.49
N THR A 38 -5.94 -3.76 0.74
CA THR A 38 -4.64 -4.35 0.39
C THR A 38 -4.68 -5.17 -0.90
N PHE A 39 -5.83 -5.22 -1.58
CA PHE A 39 -5.97 -5.90 -2.85
C PHE A 39 -4.94 -5.35 -3.87
N PRO A 40 -4.09 -6.19 -4.46
CA PRO A 40 -2.91 -5.75 -5.21
C PRO A 40 -3.24 -5.29 -6.63
N ALA A 41 -4.24 -4.43 -6.81
CA ALA A 41 -4.66 -3.93 -8.12
C ALA A 41 -3.54 -3.10 -8.79
N ILE A 42 -3.02 -2.10 -8.08
CA ILE A 42 -1.96 -1.21 -8.59
C ILE A 42 -0.66 -2.01 -8.80
N THR A 43 -0.29 -2.82 -7.82
CA THR A 43 0.90 -3.67 -7.87
C THR A 43 0.82 -4.68 -9.02
N GLY A 44 -0.32 -5.33 -9.22
CA GLY A 44 -0.55 -6.27 -10.32
C GLY A 44 -0.45 -5.59 -11.69
N ALA A 45 -1.07 -4.42 -11.85
CA ALA A 45 -0.92 -3.63 -13.08
C ALA A 45 0.54 -3.23 -13.33
N THR A 46 1.27 -2.86 -12.27
CA THR A 46 2.69 -2.51 -12.33
C THR A 46 3.54 -3.71 -12.73
N PHE A 47 3.27 -4.91 -12.20
CA PHE A 47 3.96 -6.13 -12.62
C PHE A 47 3.81 -6.43 -14.10
N ILE A 48 2.59 -6.30 -14.64
CA ILE A 48 2.32 -6.49 -16.08
C ILE A 48 3.14 -5.48 -16.90
N LEU A 49 3.11 -4.21 -16.52
CA LEU A 49 3.85 -3.17 -17.25
C LEU A 49 5.36 -3.37 -17.20
N ILE A 50 5.91 -3.71 -16.03
CA ILE A 50 7.34 -4.01 -15.89
C ILE A 50 7.72 -5.23 -16.72
N TYR A 51 6.91 -6.30 -16.69
CA TYR A 51 7.14 -7.49 -17.50
C TYR A 51 7.18 -7.17 -19.00
N LEU A 52 6.19 -6.43 -19.49
CA LEU A 52 6.09 -6.08 -20.91
C LEU A 52 7.26 -5.22 -21.40
N ASN A 53 7.88 -4.41 -20.53
CA ASN A 53 8.95 -3.50 -20.92
C ASN A 53 10.36 -4.00 -20.56
N GLY A 54 10.49 -4.89 -19.56
CA GLY A 54 11.78 -5.29 -18.99
C GLY A 54 12.00 -6.80 -18.84
N GLY A 55 11.02 -7.64 -19.21
CA GLY A 55 11.12 -9.09 -19.14
C GLY A 55 11.20 -9.64 -17.71
N ASN A 56 11.50 -10.93 -17.58
CA ASN A 56 11.43 -11.67 -16.31
C ASN A 56 12.34 -11.10 -15.21
N ASP A 57 13.58 -10.74 -15.54
CA ASP A 57 14.56 -10.28 -14.55
C ASP A 57 14.14 -8.95 -13.91
N ALA A 58 13.55 -8.04 -14.70
CA ALA A 58 13.06 -6.76 -14.20
C ALA A 58 11.91 -6.93 -13.20
N ILE A 59 10.94 -7.82 -13.49
CA ILE A 59 9.82 -8.10 -12.57
C ILE A 59 10.33 -8.76 -11.29
N VAL A 60 11.23 -9.74 -11.40
CA VAL A 60 11.73 -10.46 -10.23
C VAL A 60 12.54 -9.52 -9.34
N SER A 61 13.37 -8.66 -9.93
CA SER A 61 14.09 -7.61 -9.19
C SER A 61 13.14 -6.63 -8.51
N TYR A 62 12.09 -6.17 -9.21
CA TYR A 62 11.06 -5.31 -8.62
C TYR A 62 10.32 -6.01 -7.46
N ALA A 63 9.91 -7.27 -7.63
CA ALA A 63 9.25 -8.05 -6.58
C ALA A 63 10.12 -8.18 -5.32
N LYS A 64 11.41 -8.49 -5.48
CA LYS A 64 12.38 -8.57 -4.37
C LYS A 64 12.49 -7.24 -3.63
N ASN A 65 12.58 -6.14 -4.36
CA ASN A 65 12.62 -4.80 -3.76
C ASN A 65 11.30 -4.43 -3.06
N LEU A 66 10.16 -4.85 -3.62
CA LEU A 66 8.85 -4.59 -3.02
C LEU A 66 8.68 -5.26 -1.64
N LEU A 67 9.26 -6.46 -1.45
CA LEU A 67 9.20 -7.17 -0.16
C LEU A 67 9.85 -6.38 0.99
N TRP A 68 10.84 -5.53 0.70
CA TRP A 68 11.49 -4.70 1.70
C TRP A 68 10.60 -3.59 2.26
N PHE A 69 9.44 -3.33 1.65
CA PHE A 69 8.44 -2.41 2.19
C PHE A 69 7.49 -3.07 3.20
N VAL A 70 7.51 -4.40 3.33
CA VAL A 70 6.68 -5.11 4.31
C VAL A 70 7.05 -4.72 5.75
N PRO A 71 8.34 -4.71 6.19
CA PRO A 71 8.68 -4.31 7.55
C PRO A 71 8.27 -2.87 7.91
N PRO A 72 8.56 -1.82 7.08
CA PRO A 72 8.05 -0.48 7.33
C PRO A 72 6.51 -0.42 7.45
N TRP A 73 5.80 -1.15 6.59
CA TRP A 73 4.34 -1.23 6.65
C TRP A 73 3.85 -1.89 7.95
N THR A 74 4.51 -2.96 8.41
CA THR A 74 4.19 -3.58 9.70
C THR A 74 4.37 -2.60 10.86
N VAL A 75 5.46 -1.82 10.86
CA VAL A 75 5.68 -0.77 11.87
C VAL A 75 4.56 0.27 11.85
N TYR A 76 4.16 0.73 10.67
CA TYR A 76 3.03 1.65 10.49
C TYR A 76 1.75 1.09 11.12
N VAL A 77 1.35 -0.14 10.77
CA VAL A 77 0.11 -0.75 11.28
C VAL A 77 0.16 -0.98 12.79
N VAL A 78 1.26 -1.53 13.31
CA VAL A 78 1.41 -1.77 14.76
C VAL A 78 1.37 -0.46 15.54
N SER A 79 2.00 0.60 15.03
CA SER A 79 1.95 1.92 15.66
C SER A 79 0.54 2.53 15.65
N MET A 80 -0.26 2.29 14.60
CA MET A 80 -1.68 2.67 14.58
C MET A 80 -2.49 1.89 15.62
N ILE A 81 -2.29 0.56 15.71
CA ILE A 81 -2.97 -0.29 16.71
C ILE A 81 -2.65 0.19 18.14
N ALA A 82 -1.39 0.49 18.43
CA ALA A 82 -0.97 0.91 19.77
C ALA A 82 -1.24 2.39 20.06
N GLY A 83 -1.20 3.26 19.05
CA GLY A 83 -1.27 4.71 19.17
C GLY A 83 -2.69 5.26 19.22
N VAL A 84 -3.60 4.74 18.38
CA VAL A 84 -4.98 5.25 18.29
C VAL A 84 -5.71 5.19 19.65
N PRO A 85 -5.64 4.10 20.43
CA PRO A 85 -6.31 4.05 21.74
C PRO A 85 -5.72 4.99 22.80
N ARG A 86 -4.47 5.46 22.63
CA ARG A 86 -3.73 6.24 23.63
C ARG A 86 -3.72 7.73 23.35
N PHE A 87 -3.57 8.11 22.08
CA PHE A 87 -3.34 9.48 21.65
C PHE A 87 -4.44 10.01 20.71
N GLY A 88 -5.43 9.17 20.37
CA GLY A 88 -6.43 9.46 19.36
C GLY A 88 -5.91 9.24 17.93
N PHE A 89 -6.80 9.41 16.95
CA PHE A 89 -6.51 9.09 15.55
C PHE A 89 -5.44 9.98 14.91
N TRP A 90 -5.60 11.30 14.97
CA TRP A 90 -4.74 12.22 14.22
C TRP A 90 -3.27 12.18 14.66
N PRO A 91 -2.94 12.22 15.97
CA PRO A 91 -1.54 12.09 16.39
C PRO A 91 -0.93 10.73 16.05
N ALA A 92 -1.71 9.64 16.20
CA ALA A 92 -1.27 8.30 15.82
C ALA A 92 -1.02 8.17 14.31
N MET A 93 -1.85 8.80 13.48
CA MET A 93 -1.70 8.81 12.02
C MET A 93 -0.42 9.54 11.60
N VAL A 94 -0.17 10.74 12.13
CA VAL A 94 1.06 11.49 11.81
C VAL A 94 2.29 10.75 12.31
N GLY A 95 2.26 10.24 13.54
CA GLY A 95 3.38 9.50 14.13
C GLY A 95 3.70 8.20 13.39
N SER A 96 2.68 7.42 13.03
CA SER A 96 2.84 6.17 12.27
C SER A 96 3.41 6.43 10.87
N LEU A 97 2.97 7.48 10.19
CA LEU A 97 3.48 7.86 8.88
C LEU A 97 4.95 8.32 8.96
N ALA A 98 5.32 9.09 9.99
CA ALA A 98 6.69 9.48 10.23
C ALA A 98 7.61 8.26 10.50
N LEU A 99 7.15 7.30 11.28
CA LEU A 99 7.86 6.04 11.52
C LEU A 99 8.02 5.23 10.23
N TYR A 100 6.97 5.12 9.41
CA TYR A 100 7.03 4.46 8.11
C TYR A 100 8.15 5.03 7.23
N ILE A 101 8.17 6.36 7.05
CA ILE A 101 9.17 7.05 6.22
C ILE A 101 10.58 6.83 6.79
N SER A 102 10.73 6.90 8.11
CA SER A 102 12.00 6.66 8.80
C SER A 102 12.50 5.22 8.57
N CYS A 103 11.62 4.22 8.69
CA CYS A 103 11.94 2.82 8.43
C CYS A 103 12.32 2.59 6.96
N VAL A 104 11.62 3.20 6.00
CA VAL A 104 12.00 3.12 4.58
C VAL A 104 13.40 3.70 4.37
N GLY A 105 13.73 4.82 5.01
CA GLY A 105 15.06 5.41 5.00
C GLY A 105 16.13 4.45 5.51
N LEU A 106 15.88 3.79 6.66
CA LEU A 106 16.78 2.79 7.24
C LEU A 106 16.97 1.57 6.34
N VAL A 107 15.87 1.03 5.81
CA VAL A 107 15.88 -0.11 4.88
C VAL A 107 16.74 0.21 3.65
N ARG A 108 16.60 1.40 3.08
CA ARG A 108 17.42 1.85 1.95
C ARG A 108 18.91 1.97 2.29
N LEU A 109 19.26 2.31 3.53
CA LEU A 109 20.65 2.35 3.98
C LEU A 109 21.25 0.94 4.14
N ILE A 110 20.43 -0.04 4.51
CA ILE A 110 20.84 -1.44 4.71
C ILE A 110 21.03 -2.17 3.38
N ILE A 111 20.17 -1.90 2.39
CA ILE A 111 20.20 -2.56 1.05
C ILE A 111 21.21 -1.89 0.11
N ARG A 112 22.09 -1.01 0.62
CA ARG A 112 23.12 -0.33 -0.18
C ARG A 112 24.04 -1.28 -0.90
#